data_AF-A0A8X8Y675-F1
#
_entry.id   AF-A0A8X8Y675-F1
#
_cell.length_a   1.000
_cell.length_b   1.000
_cell.length_c   1.000
_cell.angle_alpha   90.00
_cell.angle_beta   90.00
_cell.angle_gamma   90.00
#
_symmetry.space_group_name_H-M   'P 1'
#
loop_
_entity.id
_entity.type
_entity.pdbx_description
1 polymer ?
#
loop_
_entity_poly.entity_id
_entity_poly.type
_entity_poly.pdbx_seq_one_letter_code
_entity_poly.pdbx_strand_id
1 'polypeptide(L)'
;MQRLLLPSAAASFPLLPFPHNKTSTTIRCTSERKSNTNPNTLRWPAISFSLFASGFFLGPLIDGLHSRVNLVVYQTGAIDIGPLHTNIWVPPLLGVFYCSVGVLQLILDEKFSPNEKGSLDKVVASLIALVAIIELSAEMYKSGVADNIEAYILFAGAQLIWALLDKTTLGFALSSLVGIACPLAEIPIVKLWHLWYYPGANVEIFEEGIVSWTIVCYFVYTPFLINLARWIKTLLASKQES
;
A
#
# COMPACT_ATOMS: atom_id res chain seq x y z
N MET A 1 -24.49 -84.73 -20.15
CA MET A 1 -23.08 -85.16 -20.27
C MET A 1 -22.92 -85.71 -21.68
N GLN A 2 -22.05 -85.31 -22.60
CA GLN A 2 -20.77 -84.59 -22.67
C GLN A 2 -20.80 -83.76 -23.97
N ARG A 3 -20.60 -82.43 -23.94
CA ARG A 3 -19.34 -81.68 -24.15
C ARG A 3 -18.50 -82.04 -25.40
N LEU A 4 -18.40 -81.00 -26.26
CA LEU A 4 -17.27 -80.52 -27.07
C LEU A 4 -16.70 -81.42 -28.18
N LEU A 5 -16.55 -80.85 -29.38
CA LEU A 5 -15.30 -80.19 -29.83
C LEU A 5 -15.49 -79.51 -31.21
N LEU A 6 -15.06 -78.26 -31.32
CA LEU A 6 -14.75 -77.55 -32.58
C LEU A 6 -13.59 -78.27 -33.29
N PRO A 7 -13.42 -78.08 -34.62
CA PRO A 7 -12.28 -77.24 -35.01
C PRO A 7 -12.40 -76.47 -36.34
N SER A 8 -11.57 -75.42 -36.40
CA SER A 8 -10.72 -74.97 -37.50
C SER A 8 -11.29 -74.21 -38.69
N ALA A 9 -10.55 -73.13 -38.99
CA ALA A 9 -10.71 -72.13 -40.01
C ALA A 9 -10.35 -72.60 -41.42
N ALA A 10 -10.89 -71.93 -42.44
CA ALA A 10 -10.16 -71.63 -43.67
C ALA A 10 -10.71 -70.35 -44.33
N ALA A 11 -9.78 -69.50 -44.75
CA ALA A 11 -9.98 -68.15 -45.23
C ALA A 11 -10.41 -68.11 -46.71
N SER A 12 -11.02 -67.00 -47.13
CA SER A 12 -11.05 -66.56 -48.52
C SER A 12 -10.89 -65.05 -48.57
N PHE A 13 -9.75 -64.62 -49.12
CA PHE A 13 -9.38 -63.25 -49.46
C PHE A 13 -10.27 -62.70 -50.59
N PRO A 14 -10.45 -61.38 -50.66
CA PRO A 14 -9.89 -60.70 -51.84
C PRO A 14 -8.93 -59.55 -51.51
N LEU A 15 -7.96 -59.42 -52.40
CA LEU A 15 -6.90 -58.43 -52.45
C LEU A 15 -7.43 -57.00 -52.70
N LEU A 16 -6.71 -56.06 -52.09
CA LEU A 16 -6.81 -54.60 -52.13
C LEU A 16 -6.79 -53.99 -53.54
N PRO A 17 -7.17 -52.70 -53.62
CA PRO A 17 -6.25 -51.71 -54.18
C PRO A 17 -5.87 -50.65 -53.14
N PHE A 18 -4.56 -50.54 -52.87
CA PHE A 18 -3.90 -49.33 -52.36
C PHE A 18 -3.70 -48.34 -53.54
N PRO A 19 -3.25 -47.09 -53.32
CA PRO A 19 -3.50 -46.17 -52.20
C PRO A 19 -3.86 -44.76 -52.71
N HIS A 20 -4.49 -43.91 -51.90
CA HIS A 20 -4.22 -42.47 -52.01
C HIS A 20 -4.19 -41.77 -50.65
N ASN A 21 -2.96 -41.42 -50.27
CA ASN A 21 -2.50 -40.22 -49.59
C ASN A 21 -3.19 -39.68 -48.32
N LYS A 22 -2.34 -39.66 -47.28
CA LYS A 22 -2.07 -38.56 -46.35
C LYS A 22 -3.08 -38.36 -45.23
N THR A 23 -2.79 -39.09 -44.16
CA THR A 23 -2.82 -38.63 -42.78
C THR A 23 -2.60 -37.12 -42.63
N SER A 24 -3.58 -36.44 -42.06
CA SER A 24 -3.34 -35.38 -41.08
C SER A 24 -4.59 -35.23 -40.23
N THR A 25 -4.80 -36.17 -39.30
CA THR A 25 -5.68 -35.92 -38.17
C THR A 25 -4.96 -34.88 -37.33
N THR A 26 -5.26 -33.61 -37.59
CA THR A 26 -4.78 -32.53 -36.73
C THR A 26 -5.47 -32.70 -35.39
N ILE A 27 -4.80 -33.37 -34.44
CA ILE A 27 -5.17 -33.31 -33.03
C ILE A 27 -5.01 -31.85 -32.66
N ARG A 28 -6.13 -31.12 -32.70
CA ARG A 28 -6.20 -29.77 -32.16
C ARG A 28 -6.17 -29.92 -30.64
N CYS A 29 -4.98 -30.11 -30.09
CA CYS A 29 -4.70 -29.87 -28.69
C CYS A 29 -4.87 -28.36 -28.47
N THR A 30 -6.12 -27.91 -28.27
CA THR A 30 -6.35 -26.73 -27.45
C THR A 30 -6.04 -27.16 -26.02
N SER A 31 -4.74 -27.16 -25.68
CA SER A 31 -4.34 -26.99 -24.30
C SER A 31 -4.84 -25.60 -23.91
N GLU A 32 -6.06 -25.53 -23.38
CA GLU A 32 -6.39 -24.44 -22.48
C GLU A 32 -5.39 -24.55 -21.34
N ARG A 33 -4.31 -23.77 -21.46
CA ARG A 33 -3.42 -23.49 -20.35
C ARG A 33 -4.26 -22.68 -19.37
N LYS A 34 -5.08 -23.36 -18.55
CA LYS A 34 -5.60 -22.77 -17.32
C LYS A 34 -4.37 -22.34 -16.55
N SER A 35 -4.10 -21.04 -16.61
CA SER A 35 -3.09 -20.41 -15.79
C SER A 35 -3.45 -20.74 -14.36
N ASN A 36 -2.73 -21.67 -13.74
CA ASN A 36 -2.94 -22.11 -12.36
C ASN A 36 -2.43 -21.05 -11.36
N THR A 37 -2.43 -19.78 -11.76
CA THR A 37 -2.21 -18.66 -10.86
C THR A 37 -3.50 -18.48 -10.10
N ASN A 38 -3.44 -18.83 -8.82
CA ASN A 38 -4.49 -18.54 -7.86
C ASN A 38 -4.85 -17.03 -8.01
N PRO A 39 -6.10 -16.65 -8.31
CA PRO A 39 -6.46 -15.25 -8.56
C PRO A 39 -6.03 -14.31 -7.42
N ASN A 40 -5.89 -14.85 -6.20
CA ASN A 40 -5.34 -14.13 -5.05
C ASN A 40 -3.86 -13.73 -5.17
N THR A 41 -3.02 -14.44 -5.94
CA THR A 41 -1.59 -14.11 -6.06
C THR A 41 -1.31 -12.97 -7.03
N LEU A 42 -2.15 -12.78 -8.06
CA LEU A 42 -2.05 -11.61 -8.95
C LEU A 42 -2.56 -10.31 -8.29
N ARG A 43 -3.33 -10.40 -7.19
CA ARG A 43 -3.92 -9.24 -6.52
C ARG A 43 -2.90 -8.45 -5.69
N TRP A 44 -1.97 -9.12 -5.02
CA TRP A 44 -1.00 -8.46 -4.15
C TRP A 44 -0.07 -7.49 -4.90
N PRO A 45 0.52 -7.83 -6.06
CA PRO A 45 1.29 -6.87 -6.83
C PRO A 45 0.49 -5.62 -7.24
N ALA A 46 -0.77 -5.80 -7.65
CA ALA A 46 -1.64 -4.69 -8.04
C ALA A 46 -2.01 -3.79 -6.85
N ILE A 47 -2.31 -4.38 -5.69
CA ILE A 47 -2.58 -3.66 -4.44
C ILE A 47 -1.33 -2.87 -4.02
N SER A 48 -0.17 -3.53 -3.95
CA SER A 48 1.10 -2.92 -3.58
C SER A 48 1.47 -1.76 -4.52
N PHE A 49 1.34 -1.97 -5.84
CA PHE A 49 1.60 -0.92 -6.81
C PHE A 49 0.63 0.25 -6.67
N SER A 50 -0.66 -0.02 -6.45
CA SER A 50 -1.67 1.04 -6.26
C SER A 50 -1.41 1.86 -5.00
N LEU A 51 -1.02 1.20 -3.90
CA LEU A 51 -0.61 1.87 -2.66
C LEU A 51 0.66 2.68 -2.87
N PHE A 52 1.68 2.11 -3.53
CA PHE A 52 2.91 2.80 -3.87
C PHE A 52 2.63 4.05 -4.71
N ALA A 53 1.87 3.91 -5.80
CA ALA A 53 1.52 5.04 -6.66
C ALA A 53 0.72 6.10 -5.90
N SER A 54 -0.22 5.69 -5.04
CA SER A 54 -0.96 6.61 -4.19
C SER A 54 -0.02 7.41 -3.30
N GLY A 55 0.93 6.75 -2.61
CA GLY A 55 1.93 7.44 -1.79
C GLY A 55 2.89 8.31 -2.57
N PHE A 56 3.28 7.86 -3.77
CA PHE A 56 4.18 8.59 -4.65
C PHE A 56 3.60 9.94 -5.09
N PHE A 57 2.29 9.99 -5.39
CA PHE A 57 1.65 11.22 -5.84
C PHE A 57 1.00 12.03 -4.71
N LEU A 58 0.27 11.38 -3.81
CA LEU A 58 -0.45 12.06 -2.73
C LEU A 58 0.47 12.45 -1.59
N GLY A 59 1.47 11.62 -1.28
CA GLY A 59 2.41 11.85 -0.19
C GLY A 59 3.09 13.22 -0.29
N PRO A 60 3.80 13.54 -1.40
CA PRO A 60 4.46 14.83 -1.56
C PRO A 60 3.51 16.02 -1.45
N LEU A 61 2.24 15.88 -1.87
CA LEU A 61 1.27 16.97 -1.76
C LEU A 61 0.90 17.26 -0.30
N ILE A 62 0.78 16.23 0.53
CA ILE A 62 0.50 16.37 1.97
C ILE A 62 1.76 16.86 2.70
N ASP A 63 2.91 16.28 2.38
CA ASP A 63 4.22 16.69 2.92
C ASP A 63 4.56 18.16 2.60
N GLY A 64 4.19 18.62 1.40
CA GLY A 64 4.37 20.00 0.96
C GLY A 64 3.68 21.04 1.85
N LEU A 65 2.70 20.64 2.67
CA LEU A 65 2.09 21.52 3.67
C LEU A 65 3.06 21.91 4.78
N HIS A 66 4.02 21.05 5.11
CA HIS A 66 5.08 21.34 6.07
C HIS A 66 6.22 22.14 5.43
N SER A 67 6.63 21.81 4.21
CA SER A 67 7.73 22.53 3.55
C SER A 67 7.38 23.97 3.18
N ARG A 68 6.11 24.27 2.87
CA ARG A 68 5.67 25.65 2.55
C ARG A 68 5.89 26.65 3.70
N VAL A 69 5.95 26.16 4.94
CA VAL A 69 6.19 26.97 6.15
C VAL A 69 7.60 26.79 6.70
N ASN A 70 8.50 26.16 5.93
CA ASN A 70 9.87 25.81 6.32
C ASN A 70 9.95 24.93 7.58
N LEU A 71 8.93 24.11 7.83
CA LEU A 71 8.97 23.13 8.91
C LEU A 71 9.96 22.02 8.60
N VAL A 72 9.90 21.53 7.36
CA VAL A 72 10.92 20.69 6.75
C VAL A 72 11.61 21.53 5.68
N VAL A 73 12.93 21.70 5.78
CA VAL A 73 13.72 22.42 4.78
C VAL A 73 14.53 21.41 3.99
N TYR A 74 14.22 21.29 2.70
CA TYR A 74 14.90 20.39 1.78
C TYR A 74 16.26 20.96 1.34
N GLN A 75 17.26 20.10 1.27
CA GLN A 75 18.64 20.43 0.91
C GLN A 75 19.04 19.72 -0.41
N THR A 76 19.94 18.75 -0.35
CA THR A 76 20.49 18.09 -1.54
C THR A 76 19.39 17.34 -2.28
N GLY A 77 19.13 17.72 -3.53
CA GLY A 77 18.07 17.13 -4.34
C GLY A 77 16.68 17.75 -4.12
N ALA A 78 16.61 18.93 -3.50
CA ALA A 78 15.40 19.74 -3.47
C ALA A 78 14.93 20.08 -4.90
N ILE A 79 13.61 20.04 -5.11
CA ILE A 79 12.94 20.31 -6.37
C ILE A 79 11.67 21.12 -6.12
N ASP A 80 11.37 22.01 -7.07
CA ASP A 80 10.15 22.80 -7.08
C ASP A 80 9.27 22.36 -8.26
N ILE A 81 8.02 22.00 -7.97
CA ILE A 81 7.02 21.63 -8.97
C ILE A 81 5.80 22.53 -8.76
N GLY A 82 5.79 23.67 -9.43
CA GLY A 82 4.77 24.70 -9.19
C GLY A 82 4.88 25.22 -7.73
N PRO A 83 3.81 25.19 -6.93
CA PRO A 83 3.86 25.61 -5.52
C PRO A 83 4.43 24.55 -4.58
N LEU A 84 4.71 23.33 -5.06
CA LEU A 84 5.21 22.24 -4.24
C LEU A 84 6.75 22.30 -4.16
N HIS A 85 7.27 22.55 -2.96
CA HIS A 85 8.68 22.43 -2.63
C HIS A 85 8.92 21.06 -1.95
N THR A 86 9.71 20.18 -2.57
CA THR A 86 9.98 18.82 -2.05
C THR A 86 11.39 18.35 -2.40
N ASN A 87 11.71 17.07 -2.18
CA ASN A 87 12.99 16.46 -2.58
C ASN A 87 12.74 15.29 -3.54
N ILE A 88 13.66 15.04 -4.48
CA ILE A 88 13.55 13.95 -5.47
C ILE A 88 13.34 12.56 -4.85
N TRP A 89 13.79 12.35 -3.61
CA TRP A 89 13.63 11.11 -2.88
C TRP A 89 12.32 11.01 -2.09
N VAL A 90 11.63 12.12 -1.83
CA VAL A 90 10.39 12.13 -1.05
C VAL A 90 9.26 11.33 -1.73
N PRO A 91 8.96 11.50 -3.03
CA PRO A 91 7.96 10.69 -3.71
C PRO A 91 8.20 9.17 -3.62
N PRO A 92 9.38 8.61 -3.95
CA PRO A 92 9.60 7.17 -3.83
C PRO A 92 9.57 6.69 -2.36
N LEU A 93 10.09 7.47 -1.40
CA LEU A 93 10.03 7.12 0.02
C LEU A 93 8.58 7.04 0.54
N LEU A 94 7.74 8.02 0.19
CA LEU A 94 6.33 8.03 0.57
C LEU A 94 5.54 6.95 -0.15
N GLY A 95 5.91 6.61 -1.39
CA GLY A 95 5.38 5.42 -2.07
C GLY A 95 5.69 4.12 -1.30
N VAL A 96 6.93 3.93 -0.85
CA VAL A 96 7.32 2.78 -0.03
C VAL A 96 6.59 2.78 1.32
N PHE A 97 6.44 3.93 1.96
CA PHE A 97 5.69 4.08 3.20
C PHE A 97 4.23 3.64 3.05
N TYR A 98 3.51 4.15 2.04
CA TYR A 98 2.11 3.78 1.79
C TYR A 98 1.97 2.29 1.48
N CYS A 99 2.86 1.76 0.64
CA CYS A 99 2.87 0.35 0.28
C CYS A 99 3.13 -0.55 1.50
N SER A 100 4.16 -0.24 2.29
CA SER A 100 4.56 -1.07 3.44
C SER A 100 3.49 -1.09 4.52
N VAL A 101 3.02 0.07 4.97
CA VAL A 101 1.98 0.16 6.01
C VAL A 101 0.65 -0.40 5.51
N GLY A 102 0.25 -0.08 4.27
CA GLY A 102 -1.00 -0.58 3.69
C GLY A 102 -1.01 -2.10 3.52
N VAL A 103 0.08 -2.70 3.03
CA VAL A 103 0.20 -4.16 2.93
C VAL A 103 0.26 -4.82 4.31
N LEU A 104 1.03 -4.26 5.25
CA LEU A 104 1.09 -4.75 6.62
C LEU A 104 -0.29 -4.76 7.27
N GLN A 105 -1.05 -3.67 7.13
CA GLN A 105 -2.43 -3.59 7.60
C GLN A 105 -3.29 -4.69 6.99
N LEU A 106 -3.24 -4.92 5.69
CA LEU A 106 -4.05 -5.95 5.03
C LEU A 106 -3.71 -7.37 5.51
N ILE A 107 -2.43 -7.63 5.80
CA ILE A 107 -1.99 -8.90 6.41
C ILE A 107 -2.56 -9.04 7.82
N LEU A 108 -2.55 -7.96 8.60
CA LEU A 108 -3.13 -7.96 9.96
C LEU A 108 -4.65 -8.14 9.91
N ASP A 109 -5.35 -7.51 8.97
CA ASP A 109 -6.79 -7.68 8.76
C ASP A 109 -7.14 -9.13 8.42
N GLU A 110 -6.37 -9.80 7.56
CA GLU A 110 -6.60 -11.21 7.24
C GLU A 110 -6.54 -12.12 8.47
N LYS A 111 -5.71 -11.76 9.46
CA LYS A 111 -5.54 -12.55 10.68
C LYS A 111 -6.52 -12.18 11.79
N PHE A 112 -6.84 -10.90 11.93
CA PHE A 112 -7.53 -10.37 13.12
C PHE A 112 -8.87 -9.69 12.81
N SER A 113 -9.16 -9.33 11.56
CA SER A 113 -10.37 -8.59 11.16
C SER A 113 -10.81 -8.94 9.72
N PRO A 114 -11.03 -10.23 9.38
CA PRO A 114 -11.18 -10.68 7.99
C PRO A 114 -12.45 -10.17 7.29
N ASN A 115 -13.43 -9.69 8.07
CA ASN A 115 -14.70 -9.18 7.56
C ASN A 115 -14.70 -7.67 7.30
N GLU A 116 -13.64 -6.96 7.67
CA GLU A 116 -13.53 -5.52 7.44
C GLU A 116 -13.40 -5.22 5.94
N LYS A 117 -14.24 -4.31 5.45
CA LYS A 117 -14.28 -3.88 4.04
C LYS A 117 -13.95 -2.41 3.93
N GLY A 118 -13.32 -2.03 2.81
CA GLY A 118 -13.05 -0.64 2.51
C GLY A 118 -14.28 0.08 1.96
N SER A 119 -14.40 1.36 2.30
CA SER A 119 -15.39 2.28 1.73
C SER A 119 -14.70 3.56 1.28
N LEU A 120 -15.10 4.09 0.13
CA LEU A 120 -14.61 5.37 -0.38
C LEU A 120 -14.93 6.51 0.61
N ASP A 121 -16.08 6.48 1.26
CA ASP A 121 -16.48 7.50 2.23
C ASP A 121 -15.50 7.59 3.40
N LYS A 122 -15.02 6.43 3.89
CA LYS A 122 -14.00 6.37 4.94
C LYS A 122 -12.65 6.86 4.44
N VAL A 123 -12.28 6.55 3.20
CA VAL A 123 -11.03 7.08 2.58
C VAL A 123 -11.08 8.60 2.50
N VAL A 124 -12.17 9.16 2.00
CA VAL A 124 -12.33 10.62 1.88
C VAL A 124 -12.35 11.28 3.26
N ALA A 125 -13.12 10.76 4.21
CA ALA A 125 -13.19 11.31 5.56
C ALA A 125 -11.83 11.28 6.27
N SER A 126 -11.09 10.17 6.15
CA SER A 126 -9.75 10.04 6.75
C SER A 126 -8.68 10.86 6.03
N LEU A 127 -8.78 11.04 4.71
CA LEU A 127 -7.90 11.96 3.98
C LEU A 127 -8.13 13.41 4.41
N ILE A 128 -9.39 13.84 4.53
CA ILE A 128 -9.72 15.19 5.00
C ILE A 128 -9.17 15.41 6.42
N ALA A 129 -9.37 14.43 7.32
CA ALA A 129 -8.86 14.51 8.68
C ALA A 129 -7.32 14.56 8.74
N LEU A 130 -6.64 13.77 7.90
CA LEU A 130 -5.19 13.79 7.76
C LEU A 130 -4.70 15.15 7.26
N VAL A 131 -5.24 15.65 6.15
CA VAL A 131 -4.86 16.96 5.61
C VAL A 131 -5.12 18.07 6.64
N ALA A 132 -6.24 18.02 7.35
CA ALA A 132 -6.57 19.01 8.37
C ALA A 132 -5.57 19.01 9.53
N ILE A 133 -5.12 17.84 10.02
CA ILE A 133 -4.14 17.80 11.12
C ILE A 133 -2.75 18.26 10.66
N ILE A 134 -2.35 17.92 9.44
CA ILE A 134 -1.07 18.31 8.87
C ILE A 134 -1.06 19.83 8.62
N GLU A 135 -2.14 20.38 8.07
CA GLU A 135 -2.33 21.82 7.91
C GLU A 135 -2.32 22.56 9.27
N LEU A 136 -3.03 22.02 10.28
CA LEU A 136 -3.05 22.59 11.62
C LEU A 136 -1.65 22.63 12.23
N SER A 137 -0.87 21.55 12.07
CA SER A 137 0.52 21.51 12.54
C SER A 137 1.40 22.55 11.84
N ALA A 138 1.20 22.77 10.54
CA ALA A 138 1.96 23.77 9.78
C ALA A 138 1.62 25.20 10.22
N GLU A 139 0.33 25.50 10.43
CA GLU A 139 -0.10 26.84 10.86
C GLU A 139 0.28 27.16 12.31
N MET A 140 0.26 26.17 13.22
CA MET A 140 0.77 26.37 14.58
C MET A 140 2.28 26.65 14.57
N TYR A 141 3.04 25.85 13.83
CA TYR A 141 4.49 26.01 13.69
C TYR A 141 4.84 27.40 13.15
N LYS A 142 4.20 27.80 12.05
CA LYS A 142 4.34 29.13 11.44
C LYS A 142 3.96 30.26 12.39
N SER A 143 3.00 30.02 13.27
CA SER A 143 2.56 31.01 14.27
C SER A 143 3.48 31.07 15.50
N GLY A 144 4.50 30.22 15.59
CA GLY A 144 5.40 30.16 16.73
C GLY A 144 4.72 29.69 18.02
N VAL A 145 3.73 28.80 17.90
CA VAL A 145 3.11 28.18 19.08
C VAL A 145 4.17 27.36 19.82
N ALA A 146 4.16 27.41 21.15
CA ALA A 146 5.12 26.66 21.95
C ALA A 146 4.98 25.15 21.72
N ASP A 147 6.10 24.45 21.51
CA ASP A 147 6.08 23.08 20.99
C ASP A 147 5.29 22.08 21.86
N ASN A 148 5.28 22.27 23.17
CA ASN A 148 4.51 21.42 24.08
C ASN A 148 3.00 21.61 23.87
N ILE A 149 2.56 22.83 23.55
CA ILE A 149 1.16 23.13 23.24
C ILE A 149 0.79 22.54 21.89
N GLU A 150 1.66 22.66 20.88
CA GLU A 150 1.47 21.99 19.59
C GLU A 150 1.30 20.49 19.77
N ALA A 151 2.20 19.86 20.53
CA ALA A 151 2.15 18.43 20.81
C ALA A 151 0.84 18.01 21.50
N TYR A 152 0.36 18.77 22.51
CA TYR A 152 -0.90 18.45 23.18
C TYR A 152 -2.12 18.58 22.27
N ILE A 153 -2.18 19.65 21.47
CA ILE A 153 -3.29 19.88 20.53
C ILE A 153 -3.31 18.78 19.46
N LEU A 154 -2.16 18.49 18.85
CA LEU A 154 -2.05 17.46 17.81
C LEU A 154 -2.38 16.09 18.38
N PHE A 155 -1.88 15.76 19.58
CA PHE A 155 -2.17 14.47 20.22
C PHE A 155 -3.66 14.32 20.50
N ALA A 156 -4.32 15.34 21.06
CA ALA A 156 -5.77 15.32 21.27
C ALA A 156 -6.54 15.15 19.95
N GLY A 157 -6.10 15.84 18.89
CA GLY A 157 -6.64 15.69 17.54
C GLY A 157 -6.47 14.28 16.99
N ALA A 158 -5.29 13.68 17.15
CA ALA A 158 -5.01 12.31 16.71
C ALA A 158 -5.89 11.26 17.41
N GLN A 159 -6.06 11.41 18.73
CA GLN A 159 -6.95 10.54 19.50
C GLN A 159 -8.40 10.67 19.01
N LEU A 160 -8.86 11.89 18.72
CA LEU A 160 -10.20 12.13 18.17
C LEU A 160 -10.36 11.51 16.78
N ILE A 161 -9.37 11.67 15.89
CA ILE A 161 -9.39 11.11 14.54
C ILE A 161 -9.47 9.58 14.60
N TRP A 162 -8.61 8.94 15.39
CA TRP A 162 -8.68 7.50 15.60
C TRP A 162 -10.05 7.08 16.16
N ALA A 163 -10.54 7.78 17.19
CA ALA A 163 -11.81 7.51 17.83
C ALA A 163 -13.02 7.78 16.94
N LEU A 164 -12.91 8.54 15.85
CA LEU A 164 -14.02 8.78 14.92
C LEU A 164 -13.97 7.87 13.69
N LEU A 165 -12.78 7.60 13.15
CA LEU A 165 -12.61 7.03 11.81
C LEU A 165 -12.14 5.57 11.79
N ASP A 166 -11.53 5.08 12.87
CA ASP A 166 -11.04 3.70 12.96
C ASP A 166 -11.67 2.97 14.15
N LYS A 167 -11.49 3.51 15.37
CA LYS A 167 -11.98 2.95 16.65
C LYS A 167 -11.45 1.57 17.00
N THR A 168 -10.54 0.98 16.22
CA THR A 168 -10.01 -0.36 16.50
C THR A 168 -8.73 -0.31 17.32
N THR A 169 -8.56 -1.27 18.23
CA THR A 169 -7.32 -1.46 19.00
C THR A 169 -6.14 -1.80 18.09
N LEU A 170 -6.39 -2.60 17.04
CA LEU A 170 -5.38 -2.96 16.05
C LEU A 170 -4.87 -1.72 15.31
N GLY A 171 -5.80 -0.89 14.82
CA GLY A 171 -5.47 0.38 14.17
C GLY A 171 -4.74 1.34 15.10
N PHE A 172 -5.12 1.40 16.38
CA PHE A 172 -4.40 2.18 17.38
C PHE A 172 -2.95 1.70 17.57
N ALA A 173 -2.76 0.39 17.70
CA ALA A 173 -1.44 -0.22 17.89
C ALA A 173 -0.56 0.00 16.66
N LEU A 174 -1.11 -0.17 15.46
CA LEU A 174 -0.38 0.11 14.22
C LEU A 174 -0.03 1.59 14.09
N SER A 175 -0.97 2.48 14.40
CA SER A 175 -0.76 3.94 14.37
C SER A 175 0.34 4.36 15.35
N SER A 176 0.37 3.75 16.53
CA SER A 176 1.43 3.96 17.54
C SER A 176 2.79 3.48 17.05
N LEU A 177 2.83 2.28 16.45
CA LEU A 177 4.06 1.72 15.87
C LEU A 177 4.60 2.60 14.75
N VAL A 178 3.76 3.00 13.80
CA VAL A 178 4.12 3.87 12.67
C VAL A 178 4.56 5.25 13.18
N GLY A 179 3.83 5.81 14.14
CA GLY A 179 4.15 7.07 14.80
C GLY A 179 5.57 7.11 15.36
N ILE A 180 6.07 5.99 15.90
CA ILE A 180 7.42 5.91 16.46
C ILE A 180 8.45 5.51 15.39
N ALA A 181 8.14 4.49 14.60
CA ALA A 181 9.09 3.89 13.67
C ALA A 181 9.47 4.83 12.53
N CYS A 182 8.54 5.64 12.01
CA CYS A 182 8.81 6.53 10.89
C CYS A 182 9.77 7.68 11.26
N PRO A 183 9.55 8.46 12.33
CA PRO A 183 10.52 9.46 12.76
C PRO A 183 11.90 8.85 13.07
N LEU A 184 11.96 7.64 13.63
CA LEU A 184 13.24 6.95 13.84
C LEU A 184 13.92 6.54 12.54
N ALA A 185 13.15 6.19 11.50
CA ALA A 185 13.68 5.85 10.19
C ALA A 185 14.16 7.08 9.42
N GLU A 186 13.65 8.28 9.72
CA GLU A 186 14.14 9.54 9.14
C GLU A 186 15.56 9.90 9.60
N ILE A 187 15.91 9.61 10.86
CA ILE A 187 17.21 9.96 11.45
C ILE A 187 18.40 9.50 10.59
N PRO A 188 18.55 8.22 10.23
CA PRO A 188 19.66 7.80 9.38
C PRO A 188 19.58 8.41 7.97
N ILE A 189 18.38 8.74 7.46
CA ILE A 189 18.23 9.35 6.15
C ILE A 189 18.81 10.78 6.15
N VAL A 190 18.43 11.57 7.15
CA VAL A 190 18.90 12.94 7.34
C VAL A 190 20.40 12.96 7.66
N LYS A 191 20.86 12.10 8.58
CA LYS A 191 22.26 12.06 9.02
C LYS A 191 23.23 11.67 7.91
N LEU A 192 22.87 10.70 7.07
CA LEU A 192 23.80 10.13 6.08
C LEU A 192 23.76 10.85 4.74
N TRP A 193 22.59 11.33 4.32
CA TRP A 193 22.41 11.90 2.98
C TRP A 193 22.09 13.40 2.98
N HIS A 194 21.83 14.02 4.14
CA HIS A 194 21.57 15.46 4.27
C HIS A 194 20.50 15.94 3.27
N LEU A 195 19.38 15.21 3.22
CA LEU A 195 18.30 15.47 2.27
C LEU A 195 17.37 16.59 2.76
N TRP A 196 17.14 16.68 4.06
CA TRP A 196 16.37 17.72 4.73
C TRP A 196 16.76 17.85 6.20
N TYR A 197 16.28 18.91 6.85
CA TYR A 197 16.39 19.09 8.30
C TYR A 197 15.19 19.88 8.83
N TYR A 198 15.02 19.87 10.16
CA TYR A 198 13.96 20.59 10.86
C TYR A 198 14.53 21.83 11.58
N PRO A 199 14.27 23.07 11.11
CA PRO A 199 14.82 24.27 11.76
C PRO A 199 14.34 24.48 13.20
N GLY A 200 13.12 24.02 13.51
CA GLY A 200 12.52 24.09 14.84
C GLY A 200 12.54 22.75 15.59
N ALA A 201 13.56 21.93 15.37
CA ALA A 201 13.72 20.68 16.13
C ALA A 201 13.83 20.96 17.64
N ASN A 202 13.13 20.17 18.43
CA ASN A 202 13.05 20.31 19.89
C ASN A 202 13.35 19.02 20.65
N VAL A 203 13.62 17.93 19.92
CA VAL A 203 14.14 16.67 20.45
C VAL A 203 15.32 16.26 19.59
N GLU A 204 16.42 15.91 20.25
CA GLU A 204 17.62 15.40 19.58
C GLU A 204 17.73 13.90 19.83
N ILE A 205 17.87 13.11 18.76
CA ILE A 205 18.06 11.66 18.82
C ILE A 205 19.23 11.31 17.90
N PHE A 206 20.25 10.65 18.44
CA PHE A 206 21.47 10.31 17.71
C PHE A 206 22.14 11.52 17.01
N GLU A 207 22.15 12.68 17.68
CA GLU A 207 22.70 13.96 17.19
C GLU A 207 21.89 14.62 16.06
N GLU A 208 20.73 14.08 15.71
CA GLU A 208 19.81 14.68 14.74
C GLU A 208 18.58 15.26 15.42
N GLY A 209 18.25 16.49 15.05
CA GLY A 209 17.09 17.20 15.55
C GLY A 209 15.82 16.78 14.80
N ILE A 210 14.79 16.40 15.56
CA ILE A 210 13.44 16.18 15.06
C ILE A 210 12.43 17.03 15.84
N VAL A 211 11.26 17.23 15.25
CA VAL A 211 10.13 17.85 15.93
C VAL A 211 9.34 16.75 16.68
N SER A 212 9.14 16.95 17.98
CA SER A 212 8.59 15.94 18.90
C SER A 212 7.21 15.43 18.48
N TRP A 213 6.37 16.32 17.95
CA TRP A 213 5.02 15.97 17.53
C TRP A 213 4.95 15.35 16.12
N THR A 214 6.06 15.21 15.39
CA THR A 214 6.10 14.45 14.12
C THR A 214 5.59 13.02 14.31
N ILE A 215 5.79 12.44 15.49
CA ILE A 215 5.20 11.15 15.90
C ILE A 215 3.69 11.13 15.71
N VAL A 216 3.01 12.23 16.05
CA VAL A 216 1.57 12.37 15.95
C VAL A 216 1.11 12.49 14.49
N CYS A 217 1.88 13.17 13.65
CA CYS A 217 1.59 13.25 12.21
C CYS A 217 1.61 11.86 11.57
N TYR A 218 2.64 11.04 11.86
CA TYR A 218 2.70 9.66 11.38
C TYR A 218 1.62 8.76 11.98
N PHE A 219 1.25 8.98 13.24
CA PHE A 219 0.11 8.30 13.83
C PHE A 219 -1.17 8.56 13.01
N VAL A 220 -1.48 9.83 12.70
CA VAL A 220 -2.71 10.19 11.97
C VAL A 220 -2.69 9.77 10.50
N TYR A 221 -1.52 9.62 9.89
CA TYR A 221 -1.40 8.99 8.58
C TYR A 221 -2.02 7.59 8.52
N THR A 222 -1.94 6.85 9.63
CA THR A 222 -2.27 5.42 9.64
C THR A 222 -3.76 5.14 9.45
N PRO A 223 -4.72 5.80 10.15
CA PRO A 223 -6.15 5.63 9.86
C PRO A 223 -6.52 5.87 8.38
N PHE A 224 -5.89 6.84 7.72
CA PHE A 224 -6.07 7.06 6.28
C PHE A 224 -5.54 5.88 5.46
N LEU A 225 -4.31 5.44 5.72
CA LEU A 225 -3.70 4.31 5.02
C LEU A 225 -4.49 3.00 5.21
N ILE A 226 -5.02 2.77 6.41
CA ILE A 226 -5.88 1.61 6.69
C ILE A 226 -7.11 1.63 5.78
N ASN A 227 -7.82 2.76 5.75
CA ASN A 227 -9.02 2.90 4.93
C ASN A 227 -8.70 2.81 3.43
N LEU A 228 -7.60 3.42 2.98
CA LEU A 228 -7.15 3.38 1.59
C LEU A 228 -6.81 1.95 1.16
N ALA A 229 -6.03 1.22 1.96
CA ALA A 229 -5.63 -0.15 1.64
C ALA A 229 -6.82 -1.09 1.57
N ARG A 230 -7.76 -0.99 2.52
CA ARG A 230 -9.02 -1.76 2.51
C ARG A 230 -9.84 -1.43 1.25
N TRP A 231 -9.96 -0.15 0.89
CA TRP A 231 -10.74 0.27 -0.26
C TRP A 231 -10.14 -0.19 -1.59
N ILE A 232 -8.82 -0.06 -1.77
CA ILE A 232 -8.11 -0.60 -2.95
C ILE A 232 -8.32 -2.11 -3.07
N LYS A 233 -8.18 -2.85 -1.95
CA LYS A 233 -8.42 -4.30 -1.92
C LYS A 233 -9.85 -4.66 -2.34
N THR A 234 -10.86 -3.90 -1.89
CA THR A 234 -12.26 -4.08 -2.24
C THR A 234 -12.53 -3.73 -3.72
N LEU A 235 -11.99 -2.61 -4.22
CA LEU A 235 -12.15 -2.17 -5.60
C LEU A 235 -11.56 -3.15 -6.61
N LEU A 236 -10.38 -3.71 -6.32
CA LEU A 236 -9.73 -4.68 -7.19
C LEU A 236 -10.41 -6.05 -7.13
N ALA A 237 -11.07 -6.39 -6.02
CA ALA A 237 -11.88 -7.61 -5.95
C ALA A 237 -13.14 -7.49 -6.83
N SER A 238 -13.86 -6.37 -6.77
CA SER A 238 -15.10 -6.20 -7.55
C SER A 238 -14.86 -6.16 -9.05
N LYS A 239 -13.75 -5.57 -9.52
CA LYS A 239 -13.42 -5.49 -10.96
C LYS A 239 -13.12 -6.85 -11.61
N GLN A 240 -12.81 -7.88 -10.83
CA GLN A 240 -12.61 -9.23 -11.38
C GLN A 240 -13.91 -10.04 -11.45
N GLU A 241 -14.94 -9.63 -10.73
CA GLU A 241 -16.25 -10.29 -10.71
C GLU A 241 -17.20 -9.75 -11.80
N SER A 242 -16.88 -8.59 -12.40
CA SER A 242 -17.60 -7.94 -13.50
C SER A 242 -17.05 -8.28 -14.88
#